data_AF-A0A4U9DCF0-F1
#
_entry.id   AF-A0A4U9DCF0-F1
#
_cell.length_a   1.000
_cell.length_b   1.000
_cell.length_c   1.000
_cell.angle_alpha   90.00
_cell.angle_beta   90.00
_cell.angle_gamma   90.00
#
_symmetry.space_group_name_H-M   'P 1'
#
loop_
_entity.id
_entity.type
_entity.pdbx_description
1 polymer ?
#
loop_
_entity_poly.entity_id
_entity_poly.type
_entity_poly.pdbx_seq_one_letter_code
_entity_poly.pdbx_strand_id
1 'polypeptide(L)'
;MVGIHDVIYGDLETDEPWKRLDAYLKQIWRRGDGRGLNIMATCMDSGGHHTQKVYEFAKERLGRRVWAIKGESAQGGKRNPVWPTKRPTSKSKASFRPIILGVNSAKDVVRGRLHLEPPNPGAAAAGYMHFPDDRDLGYFNQLLAERLVYKVTAGQRFSVWEQIPGRANEALDCLVYSYAALCGLKHMGLKLNVRAANLEANPEKFLPAPAVPEEKISYELPGAIIVEQPDENQSESGSHNFCHKEVPCHK
;
A
#
# COMPACT_ATOMS: atom_id res chain seq x y z
N MET A 1 4.87 -12.00 3.39
CA MET A 1 4.28 -10.91 2.55
C MET A 1 3.49 -11.59 1.45
N VAL A 2 2.26 -11.16 1.15
CA VAL A 2 1.46 -11.73 0.04
C VAL A 2 1.55 -10.76 -1.14
N GLY A 3 2.00 -11.23 -2.30
CA GLY A 3 2.08 -10.44 -3.53
C GLY A 3 0.81 -10.58 -4.34
N ILE A 4 -0.06 -9.58 -4.32
CA ILE A 4 -1.26 -9.49 -5.16
C ILE A 4 -1.03 -8.40 -6.20
N HIS A 5 -1.42 -8.68 -7.44
CA HIS A 5 -1.30 -7.75 -8.56
C HIS A 5 -2.55 -7.84 -9.44
N ASP A 6 -3.34 -6.78 -9.43
CA ASP A 6 -4.55 -6.68 -10.22
C ASP A 6 -4.45 -5.42 -11.10
N VAL A 7 -5.00 -5.48 -12.31
CA VAL A 7 -4.98 -4.36 -13.27
C VAL A 7 -6.36 -3.74 -13.32
N ILE A 8 -6.42 -2.40 -13.30
CA ILE A 8 -7.66 -1.64 -13.49
C ILE A 8 -7.51 -0.86 -14.80
N TYR A 9 -8.19 -1.32 -15.86
CA TYR A 9 -8.18 -0.67 -17.17
C TYR A 9 -9.13 0.52 -17.18
N GLY A 10 -8.71 1.65 -17.72
CA GLY A 10 -9.57 2.82 -17.91
C GLY A 10 -8.79 4.05 -18.31
N ASP A 11 -9.53 5.09 -18.69
CA ASP A 11 -8.94 6.40 -18.96
C ASP A 11 -8.80 7.19 -17.65
N LEU A 12 -7.56 7.36 -17.19
CA LEU A 12 -7.23 8.12 -15.98
C LEU A 12 -7.62 9.61 -16.10
N GLU A 13 -7.98 10.10 -17.29
CA GLU A 13 -8.58 11.40 -17.46
C GLU A 13 -10.05 11.48 -17.00
N THR A 14 -10.72 10.35 -16.84
CA THR A 14 -12.11 10.28 -16.35
C THR A 14 -12.17 9.87 -14.88
N ASP A 15 -13.26 10.19 -14.19
CA ASP A 15 -13.44 9.86 -12.76
C ASP A 15 -13.64 8.36 -12.50
N GLU A 16 -14.14 7.63 -13.49
CA GLU A 16 -14.59 6.24 -13.36
C GLU A 16 -13.51 5.28 -12.81
N PRO A 17 -12.27 5.23 -13.36
CA PRO A 17 -11.24 4.34 -12.84
C PRO A 17 -10.78 4.72 -11.42
N TRP A 18 -10.84 6.00 -11.06
CA TRP A 18 -10.51 6.44 -9.70
C TRP A 18 -11.55 6.00 -8.68
N LYS A 19 -12.83 6.01 -9.05
CA LYS A 19 -13.91 5.48 -8.21
C LYS A 19 -13.77 3.96 -8.02
N ARG A 20 -13.47 3.22 -9.10
CA ARG A 20 -13.18 1.78 -9.01
C ARG A 20 -11.94 1.49 -8.18
N LEU A 21 -10.87 2.26 -8.33
CA LEU A 21 -9.68 2.11 -7.49
C LEU A 21 -10.02 2.34 -6.01
N ASP A 22 -10.80 3.38 -5.68
CA ASP A 22 -11.21 3.62 -4.29
C ASP A 22 -12.03 2.46 -3.71
N ALA A 23 -12.94 1.90 -4.51
CA ALA A 23 -13.75 0.75 -4.15
C ALA A 23 -12.90 -0.52 -3.97
N TYR A 24 -11.93 -0.75 -4.86
CA TYR A 24 -10.94 -1.82 -4.76
C TYR A 24 -10.13 -1.71 -3.47
N LEU A 25 -9.66 -0.51 -3.11
CA LEU A 25 -8.89 -0.30 -1.88
C LEU A 25 -9.72 -0.50 -0.59
N LYS A 26 -11.05 -0.39 -0.67
CA LYS A 26 -12.00 -0.64 0.44
C LYS A 26 -12.37 -2.11 0.59
N GLN A 27 -11.98 -2.98 -0.35
CA GLN A 27 -12.34 -4.40 -0.28
C GLN A 27 -11.77 -5.09 0.96
N ILE A 28 -12.53 -6.09 1.44
CA ILE A 28 -12.06 -7.04 2.44
C ILE A 28 -11.33 -8.17 1.71
N TRP A 29 -10.06 -8.36 2.06
CA TRP A 29 -9.19 -9.39 1.52
C TRP A 29 -9.24 -10.63 2.41
N ARG A 30 -9.60 -11.77 1.84
CA ARG A 30 -9.77 -13.01 2.60
C ARG A 30 -8.51 -13.86 2.56
N ARG A 31 -8.15 -14.41 3.72
CA ARG A 31 -7.09 -15.40 3.86
C ARG A 31 -7.62 -16.79 3.48
N GLY A 32 -6.73 -17.78 3.36
CA GLY A 32 -7.11 -19.17 3.11
C GLY A 32 -8.02 -19.80 4.18
N ASP A 33 -8.09 -19.20 5.38
CA ASP A 33 -9.01 -19.60 6.46
C ASP A 33 -10.32 -18.79 6.47
N GLY A 34 -10.60 -18.00 5.42
CA GLY A 34 -11.82 -17.19 5.27
C GLY A 34 -11.85 -15.89 6.09
N ARG A 35 -10.88 -15.65 6.97
CA ARG A 35 -10.83 -14.43 7.77
C ARG A 35 -10.44 -13.21 6.94
N GLY A 36 -11.09 -12.08 7.18
CA GLY A 36 -10.94 -10.85 6.41
C GLY A 36 -9.85 -9.90 6.92
N LEU A 37 -9.22 -9.21 5.98
CA LEU A 37 -8.16 -8.22 6.14
C LEU A 37 -8.50 -6.97 5.33
N ASN A 38 -8.30 -5.79 5.91
CA ASN A 38 -8.40 -4.53 5.17
C ASN A 38 -7.02 -4.00 4.81
N ILE A 39 -6.93 -3.25 3.71
CA ILE A 39 -5.70 -2.54 3.35
C ILE A 39 -5.45 -1.45 4.40
N MET A 40 -4.34 -1.57 5.13
CA MET A 40 -4.02 -0.62 6.20
C MET A 40 -3.43 0.69 5.70
N ALA A 41 -2.70 0.66 4.59
CA ALA A 41 -2.10 1.82 3.95
C ALA A 41 -1.78 1.49 2.49
N THR A 42 -1.75 2.52 1.64
CA THR A 42 -1.50 2.41 0.20
C THR A 42 -0.49 3.46 -0.23
N CYS A 43 0.45 3.08 -1.08
CA CYS A 43 1.34 4.00 -1.77
C CYS A 43 0.89 4.09 -3.23
N MET A 44 0.66 5.30 -3.74
CA MET A 44 0.26 5.56 -5.11
C MET A 44 1.37 6.33 -5.83
N ASP A 45 1.93 5.75 -6.89
CA ASP A 45 2.99 6.39 -7.66
C ASP A 45 2.48 7.60 -8.45
N SER A 46 3.23 8.69 -8.33
CA SER A 46 2.93 9.95 -9.01
C SER A 46 3.88 10.24 -10.16
N GLY A 47 4.78 9.29 -10.49
CA GLY A 47 5.80 9.42 -11.53
C GLY A 47 5.29 9.41 -12.98
N GLY A 48 4.01 9.07 -13.20
CA GLY A 48 3.38 9.01 -14.53
C GLY A 48 2.76 10.32 -15.02
N HIS A 49 1.96 10.23 -16.10
CA HIS A 49 1.35 11.39 -16.79
C HIS A 49 0.22 12.10 -16.01
N HIS A 50 -0.35 11.47 -14.99
CA HIS A 50 -1.49 11.99 -14.23
C HIS A 50 -1.14 12.40 -12.78
N THR A 51 0.07 12.94 -12.58
CA THR A 51 0.61 13.33 -11.25
C THR A 51 -0.37 14.15 -10.40
N GLN A 52 -1.05 15.13 -11.01
CA GLN A 52 -1.96 16.02 -10.29
C GLN A 52 -3.20 15.28 -9.76
N LYS A 53 -3.77 14.36 -10.55
CA LYS A 53 -4.91 13.53 -10.11
C LYS A 53 -4.54 12.55 -9.01
N VAL A 54 -3.34 11.97 -9.07
CA VAL A 54 -2.79 11.16 -7.98
C VAL A 54 -2.72 11.97 -6.68
N TYR A 55 -2.30 13.23 -6.76
CA TYR A 55 -2.22 14.10 -5.59
C TYR A 55 -3.60 14.43 -5.01
N GLU A 56 -4.56 14.76 -5.85
CA GLU A 56 -5.95 15.04 -5.44
C GLU A 56 -6.58 13.81 -4.78
N PHE A 57 -6.48 12.65 -5.44
CA PHE A 57 -6.99 11.38 -4.94
C PHE A 57 -6.42 11.03 -3.57
N ALA A 58 -5.09 11.13 -3.41
CA ALA A 58 -4.41 10.81 -2.17
C ALA A 58 -4.70 11.84 -1.06
N LYS A 59 -4.78 13.14 -1.39
CA LYS A 59 -5.05 14.22 -0.43
C LYS A 59 -6.40 14.03 0.27
N GLU A 60 -7.43 13.66 -0.48
CA GLU A 60 -8.77 13.36 0.07
C GLU A 60 -8.78 12.13 0.99
N ARG A 61 -7.78 11.24 0.85
CA ARG A 61 -7.76 9.90 1.47
C ARG A 61 -6.62 9.73 2.46
N LEU A 62 -6.00 10.82 2.92
CA LEU A 62 -4.93 10.79 3.91
C LEU A 62 -5.36 10.12 5.22
N GLY A 63 -6.64 10.26 5.62
CA GLY A 63 -7.20 9.57 6.80
C GLY A 63 -7.17 8.04 6.70
N ARG A 64 -7.26 7.50 5.48
CA ARG A 64 -7.11 6.07 5.17
C ARG A 64 -5.66 5.67 4.84
N ARG A 65 -4.70 6.58 5.03
CA ARG A 65 -3.26 6.36 4.76
C ARG A 65 -3.01 5.97 3.29
N VAL A 66 -3.69 6.64 2.38
CA VAL A 66 -3.36 6.63 0.94
C VAL A 66 -2.35 7.75 0.69
N TRP A 67 -1.14 7.37 0.30
CA TRP A 67 -0.02 8.29 0.15
C TRP A 67 0.41 8.39 -1.30
N ALA A 68 0.43 9.60 -1.84
CA ALA A 68 1.16 9.86 -3.07
C ALA A 68 2.66 9.73 -2.78
N ILE A 69 3.36 8.99 -3.62
CA ILE A 69 4.79 8.73 -3.50
C ILE A 69 5.50 9.10 -4.80
N LYS A 70 6.82 9.24 -4.69
CA LYS A 70 7.72 9.31 -5.84
C LYS A 70 9.01 8.57 -5.50
N GLY A 71 9.51 7.76 -6.43
CA GLY A 71 10.83 7.15 -6.29
C GLY A 71 11.94 8.20 -6.26
N GLU A 72 12.90 8.05 -5.36
CA GLU A 72 14.08 8.89 -5.34
C GLU A 72 14.95 8.66 -6.59
N SER A 73 15.36 9.75 -7.24
CA SER A 73 16.40 9.75 -8.28
C SER A 73 17.80 9.69 -7.65
N ALA A 74 18.16 8.54 -7.06
CA ALA A 74 19.41 8.37 -6.34
C ALA A 74 20.64 8.46 -7.27
N GLN A 75 21.52 9.44 -7.04
CA GLN A 75 22.79 9.55 -7.76
C GLN A 75 23.78 8.47 -7.31
N GLY A 76 24.46 7.84 -8.28
CA GLY A 76 25.49 6.83 -8.00
C GLY A 76 24.97 5.61 -7.24
N GLY A 77 23.68 5.27 -7.40
CA GLY A 77 23.10 4.09 -6.75
C GLY A 77 23.05 4.16 -5.22
N LYS A 78 22.98 5.35 -4.61
CA LYS A 78 22.85 5.46 -3.15
C LYS A 78 21.59 4.73 -2.62
N ARG A 79 21.71 4.17 -1.41
CA ARG A 79 20.63 3.49 -0.67
C ARG A 79 20.19 4.37 0.50
N ASN A 80 19.19 5.20 0.26
CA ASN A 80 18.54 5.95 1.34
C ASN A 80 17.46 5.10 2.00
N PRO A 81 17.04 5.43 3.24
CA PRO A 81 15.95 4.72 3.90
C PRO A 81 14.70 4.62 3.02
N VAL A 82 14.03 3.47 3.03
CA VAL A 82 12.83 3.22 2.20
C VAL A 82 11.77 4.29 2.44
N TRP A 83 11.50 4.59 3.71
CA TRP A 83 10.62 5.66 4.12
C TRP A 83 11.43 6.86 4.62
N PRO A 84 11.08 8.11 4.24
CA PRO A 84 11.83 9.27 4.65
C PRO A 84 11.80 9.44 6.17
N THR A 85 12.97 9.64 6.76
CA THR A 85 13.14 9.87 8.20
C THR A 85 13.03 11.34 8.58
N LYS A 86 13.23 12.24 7.60
CA LYS A 86 13.14 13.69 7.82
C LYS A 86 11.69 14.12 7.91
N ARG A 87 11.32 14.73 9.04
CA ARG A 87 10.00 15.34 9.23
C ARG A 87 9.83 16.52 8.25
N PRO A 88 8.67 16.66 7.59
CA PRO A 88 8.36 17.84 6.79
C PRO A 88 8.45 19.12 7.64
N THR A 89 9.14 20.14 7.15
CA THR A 89 9.29 21.45 7.83
C THR A 89 8.08 22.35 7.61
N SER A 90 7.85 23.35 8.47
CA SER A 90 6.73 24.30 8.39
C SER A 90 6.56 24.94 7.00
N LYS A 91 7.66 25.37 6.36
CA LYS A 91 7.67 25.93 4.99
C LYS A 91 7.25 24.92 3.91
N SER A 92 7.28 23.62 4.19
CA SER A 92 6.88 22.55 3.26
C SER A 92 5.42 22.10 3.41
N LYS A 93 4.70 22.58 4.45
CA LYS A 93 3.31 22.18 4.74
C LYS A 93 2.27 22.82 3.82
N ALA A 94 2.62 23.90 3.13
CA ALA A 94 1.68 24.69 2.33
C ALA A 94 1.26 24.02 1.00
N SER A 95 1.95 22.96 0.56
CA SER A 95 1.60 22.18 -0.63
C SER A 95 1.55 20.69 -0.31
N PHE A 96 0.60 19.97 -0.93
CA PHE A 96 0.61 18.52 -0.91
C PHE A 96 1.84 18.03 -1.67
N ARG A 97 2.74 17.30 -0.99
CA ARG A 97 3.98 16.80 -1.57
C ARG A 97 3.99 15.27 -1.54
N PRO A 98 4.47 14.61 -2.60
CA PRO A 98 4.65 13.17 -2.58
C PRO A 98 5.75 12.79 -1.59
N ILE A 99 5.61 11.62 -1.01
CA ILE A 99 6.60 11.01 -0.14
C ILE A 99 7.71 10.45 -1.02
N ILE A 100 8.94 10.92 -0.83
CA ILE A 100 10.10 10.45 -1.60
C ILE A 100 10.60 9.15 -0.99
N LEU A 101 10.54 8.06 -1.77
CA LEU A 101 10.91 6.73 -1.32
C LEU A 101 12.32 6.33 -1.76
N GLY A 102 13.08 5.72 -0.84
CA GLY A 102 14.35 5.06 -1.14
C GLY A 102 14.14 3.74 -1.88
N VAL A 103 13.82 3.80 -3.18
CA VAL A 103 13.42 2.64 -4.00
C VAL A 103 14.52 1.58 -4.12
N ASN A 104 15.79 1.99 -4.20
CA ASN A 104 16.92 1.05 -4.26
C ASN A 104 16.96 0.14 -3.02
N SER A 105 16.80 0.73 -1.84
CA SER A 105 16.79 -0.02 -0.57
C SER A 105 15.58 -0.95 -0.47
N ALA A 106 14.43 -0.53 -1.01
CA ALA A 106 13.24 -1.37 -1.06
C ALA A 106 13.45 -2.57 -2.01
N LYS A 107 14.03 -2.33 -3.19
CA LYS A 107 14.39 -3.38 -4.17
C LYS A 107 15.42 -4.35 -3.61
N ASP A 108 16.43 -3.87 -2.88
CA ASP A 108 17.41 -4.72 -2.20
C ASP A 108 16.72 -5.66 -1.19
N VAL A 109 15.76 -5.16 -0.39
CA VAL A 109 14.99 -6.00 0.55
C VAL A 109 14.09 -7.00 -0.17
N VAL A 110 13.34 -6.55 -1.19
CA VAL A 110 12.46 -7.43 -1.97
C VAL A 110 13.28 -8.53 -2.63
N ARG A 111 14.39 -8.19 -3.30
CA ARG A 111 15.28 -9.17 -3.92
C ARG A 111 15.84 -10.14 -2.89
N GLY A 112 16.30 -9.66 -1.73
CA GLY A 112 16.80 -10.52 -0.66
C GLY A 112 15.74 -11.53 -0.18
N ARG A 113 14.48 -11.11 -0.07
CA ARG A 113 13.38 -11.99 0.35
C ARG A 113 12.99 -13.03 -0.70
N LEU A 114 13.12 -12.71 -1.98
CA LEU A 114 12.89 -13.67 -3.07
C LEU A 114 13.92 -14.81 -3.10
N HIS A 115 15.06 -14.65 -2.43
CA HIS A 115 16.06 -15.73 -2.28
C HIS A 115 15.88 -16.55 -1.00
N LEU A 116 14.83 -16.28 -0.21
CA LEU A 116 14.55 -17.10 0.96
C LEU A 116 13.95 -18.44 0.51
N GLU A 117 14.52 -19.52 1.03
CA GLU A 117 14.01 -20.86 0.78
C GLU A 117 12.60 -21.05 1.38
N PRO A 118 11.75 -21.88 0.76
CA PRO A 118 10.45 -22.22 1.31
C PRO A 118 10.57 -22.75 2.74
N PRO A 119 9.80 -22.22 3.71
CA PRO A 119 9.76 -22.82 5.03
C PRO A 119 9.15 -24.22 4.96
N ASN A 120 9.47 -25.03 5.97
CA ASN A 120 8.74 -26.28 6.20
C ASN A 120 7.23 -25.99 6.30
N PRO A 121 6.36 -26.86 5.76
CA PRO A 121 4.91 -26.68 5.86
C PRO A 121 4.46 -26.43 7.31
N GLY A 122 3.67 -25.38 7.51
CA GLY A 122 3.19 -24.98 8.85
C GLY A 122 4.19 -24.18 9.70
N ALA A 123 5.43 -23.99 9.27
CA ALA A 123 6.40 -23.15 9.96
C ALA A 123 6.31 -21.70 9.48
N ALA A 124 6.31 -20.76 10.44
CA ALA A 124 6.41 -19.34 10.13
C ALA A 124 7.85 -18.99 9.74
N ALA A 125 8.05 -18.38 8.56
CA ALA A 125 9.33 -17.77 8.17
C ALA A 125 9.20 -16.26 8.03
N ALA A 126 9.91 -15.54 8.90
CA ALA A 126 9.95 -14.09 8.87
C ALA A 126 10.51 -13.59 7.54
N GLY A 127 9.73 -12.77 6.84
CA GLY A 127 10.14 -12.15 5.58
C GLY A 127 9.93 -13.01 4.34
N TYR A 128 9.56 -14.29 4.47
CA TYR A 128 9.21 -15.13 3.33
C TYR A 128 8.00 -14.55 2.55
N MET A 129 8.02 -14.76 1.24
CA MET A 129 7.04 -14.23 0.31
C MET A 129 6.12 -15.33 -0.17
N HIS A 130 4.82 -15.14 0.02
CA HIS A 130 3.78 -16.02 -0.50
C HIS A 130 3.16 -15.36 -1.72
N PHE A 131 2.87 -16.17 -2.72
CA PHE A 131 2.18 -15.75 -3.93
C PHE A 131 0.90 -16.58 -4.08
N PRO A 132 -0.19 -15.99 -4.58
CA PRO A 132 -1.32 -16.77 -5.07
C PRO A 132 -0.87 -17.81 -6.11
N ASP A 133 -1.55 -18.95 -6.15
CA ASP A 133 -1.27 -20.06 -7.05
C ASP A 133 -1.71 -19.80 -8.51
N ASP A 134 -2.56 -18.80 -8.72
CA ASP A 134 -3.05 -18.33 -10.01
C ASP A 134 -2.06 -17.45 -10.81
N ARG A 135 -0.85 -17.18 -10.26
CA ARG A 135 0.11 -16.27 -10.90
C ARG A 135 0.87 -16.94 -12.02
N ASP A 136 0.81 -16.33 -13.20
CA ASP A 136 1.44 -16.81 -14.40
C ASP A 136 2.92 -16.42 -14.50
N LEU A 137 3.61 -16.95 -15.52
CA LEU A 137 5.00 -16.61 -15.78
C LEU A 137 5.19 -15.13 -16.15
N GLY A 138 4.17 -14.50 -16.75
CA GLY A 138 4.15 -13.06 -17.06
C GLY A 138 4.36 -12.21 -15.81
N TYR A 139 3.60 -12.49 -14.75
CA TYR A 139 3.76 -11.83 -13.45
C TYR A 139 5.19 -11.97 -12.90
N PHE A 140 5.75 -13.18 -12.89
CA PHE A 140 7.11 -13.40 -12.36
C PHE A 140 8.19 -12.76 -13.24
N ASN A 141 7.98 -12.68 -14.56
CA ASN A 141 8.86 -11.95 -15.45
C ASN A 141 8.89 -10.45 -15.13
N GLN A 142 7.74 -9.86 -14.79
CA GLN A 142 7.66 -8.47 -14.34
C GLN A 142 8.28 -8.26 -12.95
N LEU A 143 8.02 -9.19 -12.03
CA LEU A 143 8.60 -9.18 -10.67
C LEU A 143 10.14 -9.23 -10.70
N LEU A 144 10.70 -9.90 -11.69
CA LEU A 144 12.15 -10.04 -11.91
C LEU A 144 12.65 -9.17 -13.07
N ALA A 145 11.91 -8.13 -13.45
CA ALA A 145 12.22 -7.30 -14.62
C ALA A 145 13.47 -6.44 -14.46
N GLU A 146 14.03 -6.33 -13.25
CA GLU A 146 15.23 -5.55 -12.99
C GLU A 146 16.39 -6.42 -12.51
N ARG A 147 17.61 -6.01 -12.87
CA ARG A 147 18.87 -6.62 -12.44
C ARG A 147 19.78 -5.59 -11.78
N LEU A 148 20.61 -6.07 -10.86
CA LEU A 148 21.63 -5.25 -10.21
C LEU A 148 22.90 -5.23 -11.08
N VAL A 149 23.28 -4.04 -11.56
CA VAL A 149 24.46 -3.83 -12.42
C VAL A 149 25.49 -3.00 -11.67
N TYR A 150 26.76 -3.39 -11.71
CA TYR A 150 27.86 -2.58 -11.19
C TYR A 150 28.39 -1.62 -12.26
N LYS A 151 28.48 -0.34 -11.93
CA LYS A 151 29.03 0.72 -12.78
C LYS A 151 30.18 1.39 -12.05
N VAL A 152 31.10 1.96 -12.83
CA VAL A 152 32.23 2.75 -12.32
C VAL A 152 32.14 4.14 -12.94
N THR A 153 32.17 5.18 -12.12
CA THR A 153 32.21 6.57 -12.59
C THR A 153 33.19 7.35 -11.72
N ALA A 154 34.11 8.08 -12.35
CA ALA A 154 35.18 8.81 -11.65
C ALA A 154 35.94 7.95 -10.61
N GLY A 155 36.24 6.68 -10.96
CA GLY A 155 36.93 5.73 -10.09
C GLY A 155 36.10 5.14 -8.95
N GLN A 156 34.87 5.58 -8.74
CA GLN A 156 33.96 5.05 -7.72
C GLN A 156 33.09 3.94 -8.31
N ARG A 157 33.15 2.74 -7.73
CA ARG A 157 32.29 1.61 -8.09
C ARG A 157 30.99 1.67 -7.28
N PHE A 158 29.85 1.62 -7.97
CA PHE A 158 28.53 1.58 -7.36
C PHE A 158 27.64 0.59 -8.10
N SER A 159 26.55 0.17 -7.47
CA SER A 159 25.56 -0.71 -8.11
C SER A 159 24.24 0.01 -8.30
N VAL A 160 23.59 -0.24 -9.44
CA VAL A 160 22.31 0.33 -9.84
C VAL A 160 21.35 -0.77 -10.24
N TRP A 161 20.07 -0.57 -9.92
CA TRP A 161 18.99 -1.36 -10.47
C TRP A 161 18.71 -0.87 -11.89
N GLU A 162 18.76 -1.78 -12.85
CA GLU A 162 18.52 -1.51 -14.25
C GLU A 162 17.43 -2.44 -14.77
N GLN A 163 16.42 -1.85 -15.41
CA GLN A 163 15.36 -2.60 -16.08
C GLN A 163 15.92 -3.36 -17.27
N ILE A 164 15.54 -4.63 -17.36
CA ILE A 164 15.89 -5.51 -18.47
C ILE A 164 15.08 -5.04 -19.68
N PRO A 165 15.71 -4.73 -20.83
CA PRO A 165 15.01 -4.26 -22.01
C PRO A 165 13.88 -5.21 -22.44
N GLY A 166 12.73 -4.64 -22.82
CA GLY A 166 11.57 -5.41 -23.27
C GLY A 166 10.74 -6.07 -22.17
N ARG A 167 11.04 -5.82 -20.88
CA ARG A 167 10.24 -6.31 -19.76
C ARG A 167 9.51 -5.16 -19.08
N ALA A 168 8.20 -5.32 -18.90
CA ALA A 168 7.41 -4.47 -18.01
C ALA A 168 7.79 -4.78 -16.55
N ASN A 169 7.67 -3.83 -15.62
CA ASN A 169 8.16 -3.95 -14.23
C ASN A 169 7.09 -3.62 -13.16
N GLU A 170 5.83 -3.53 -13.55
CA GLU A 170 4.71 -3.06 -12.73
C GLU A 170 4.50 -3.96 -11.52
N ALA A 171 4.63 -5.29 -11.67
CA ALA A 171 4.56 -6.23 -10.55
C ALA A 171 5.65 -5.98 -9.50
N LEU A 172 6.88 -5.68 -9.93
CA LEU A 172 7.98 -5.35 -9.02
C LEU A 172 7.71 -4.03 -8.30
N ASP A 173 7.29 -3.00 -9.03
CA ASP A 173 7.04 -1.68 -8.46
C ASP A 173 5.85 -1.71 -7.48
N CYS A 174 4.76 -2.42 -7.80
CA CYS A 174 3.63 -2.65 -6.89
C CYS A 174 4.08 -3.29 -5.57
N LEU A 175 4.96 -4.28 -5.65
CA LEU A 175 5.49 -4.96 -4.47
C LEU A 175 6.43 -4.07 -3.65
N VAL A 176 7.30 -3.31 -4.32
CA VAL A 176 8.19 -2.31 -3.71
C VAL A 176 7.37 -1.26 -2.96
N TYR A 177 6.28 -0.77 -3.55
CA TYR A 177 5.41 0.23 -2.94
C TYR A 177 4.56 -0.34 -1.80
N SER A 178 4.13 -1.59 -1.92
CA SER A 178 3.49 -2.32 -0.81
C SER A 178 4.43 -2.46 0.38
N TYR A 179 5.72 -2.76 0.13
CA TYR A 179 6.73 -2.78 1.18
C TYR A 179 6.99 -1.39 1.76
N ALA A 180 7.03 -0.35 0.92
CA ALA A 180 7.18 1.03 1.38
C ALA A 180 6.00 1.47 2.26
N ALA A 181 4.77 1.06 1.93
CA ALA A 181 3.60 1.33 2.76
C ALA A 181 3.73 0.69 4.16
N LEU A 182 4.24 -0.53 4.23
CA LEU A 182 4.57 -1.18 5.51
C LEU A 182 5.65 -0.39 6.29
N CYS A 183 6.68 0.11 5.61
CA CYS A 183 7.69 0.96 6.23
C CYS A 183 7.09 2.27 6.76
N GLY A 184 6.15 2.89 6.03
CA GLY A 184 5.42 4.07 6.48
C GLY A 184 4.58 3.80 7.73
N LEU A 185 3.85 2.67 7.76
CA LEU A 185 3.12 2.25 8.95
C LEU A 185 4.05 2.04 10.15
N LYS A 186 5.22 1.41 9.96
CA LYS A 186 6.23 1.26 11.02
C LYS A 186 6.75 2.60 11.51
N HIS A 187 6.99 3.55 10.60
CA HIS A 187 7.40 4.91 10.95
C HIS A 187 6.33 5.64 11.78
N MET A 188 5.05 5.35 11.53
CA MET A 188 3.91 5.85 12.32
C MET A 188 3.69 5.07 13.64
N GLY A 189 4.57 4.13 14.00
CA GLY A 189 4.52 3.41 15.28
C GLY A 189 3.94 2.00 15.22
N LEU A 190 3.64 1.45 14.03
CA LEU A 190 3.21 0.05 13.91
C LEU A 190 4.31 -0.90 14.37
N LYS A 191 4.07 -1.60 15.49
CA LYS A 191 4.90 -2.72 15.95
C LYS A 191 4.38 -4.02 15.32
N LEU A 192 4.91 -4.36 14.14
CA LEU A 192 4.41 -5.47 13.32
C LEU A 192 4.34 -6.81 14.07
N ASN A 193 5.43 -7.22 14.74
CA ASN A 193 5.48 -8.51 15.43
C ASN A 193 4.51 -8.56 16.63
N VAL A 194 4.36 -7.44 17.34
CA VAL A 194 3.39 -7.32 18.44
C VAL A 194 1.96 -7.43 17.89
N ARG A 195 1.66 -6.78 16.77
CA ARG A 195 0.35 -6.90 16.12
C ARG A 195 0.08 -8.32 15.65
N ALA A 196 1.07 -8.99 15.05
CA ALA A 196 0.94 -10.38 14.61
C ALA A 196 0.63 -11.31 15.80
N ALA A 197 1.43 -11.25 16.87
CA ALA A 197 1.20 -12.03 18.08
C ALA A 197 -0.17 -11.75 18.71
N ASN A 198 -0.59 -10.48 18.74
CA ASN A 198 -1.92 -10.11 19.24
C ASN A 198 -3.07 -10.69 18.40
N LEU A 199 -2.90 -10.78 17.07
CA LEU A 199 -3.91 -11.37 16.18
C LEU A 199 -3.93 -12.90 16.27
N GLU A 200 -2.79 -13.53 16.51
CA GLU A 200 -2.70 -14.97 16.78
C GLU A 200 -3.37 -15.32 18.11
N ALA A 201 -3.13 -14.52 19.15
CA ALA A 201 -3.74 -14.70 20.47
C ALA A 201 -5.22 -14.31 20.54
N ASN A 202 -5.71 -13.49 19.60
CA ASN A 202 -7.10 -13.01 19.57
C ASN A 202 -7.69 -13.16 18.15
N PRO A 203 -7.96 -14.42 17.71
CA PRO A 203 -8.49 -14.74 16.38
C PRO A 203 -9.80 -14.02 16.01
N GLU A 204 -10.60 -13.64 16.99
CA GLU A 204 -11.89 -12.95 16.84
C GLU A 204 -11.76 -11.49 16.38
N LYS A 205 -10.55 -10.92 16.43
CA LYS A 205 -10.28 -9.56 15.90
C LYS A 205 -10.23 -9.51 14.38
N PHE A 206 -10.15 -10.65 13.71
CA PHE A 206 -10.33 -10.70 12.28
C PHE A 206 -11.81 -10.60 11.94
N LEU A 207 -12.12 -10.04 10.76
CA LEU A 207 -13.47 -10.14 10.22
C LEU A 207 -13.79 -11.63 10.02
N PRO A 208 -14.90 -12.16 10.57
CA PRO A 208 -15.22 -13.58 10.48
C PRO A 208 -15.42 -13.99 9.03
N ALA A 209 -15.26 -15.29 8.78
CA ALA A 209 -15.62 -15.87 7.49
C ALA A 209 -17.12 -15.64 7.23
N PRO A 210 -17.51 -15.24 6.01
CA PRO A 210 -18.91 -15.01 5.71
C PRO A 210 -19.67 -16.34 5.73
N ALA A 211 -20.94 -16.31 6.14
CA ALA A 211 -21.78 -17.51 6.22
C ALA A 211 -22.13 -18.08 4.83
N VAL A 212 -22.07 -17.23 3.80
CA VAL A 212 -22.24 -17.58 2.38
C VAL A 212 -20.97 -17.15 1.64
N PRO A 213 -20.45 -17.93 0.68
CA PRO A 213 -19.33 -17.50 -0.15
C PRO A 213 -19.63 -16.15 -0.81
N GLU A 214 -18.84 -15.13 -0.49
CA GLU A 214 -18.91 -13.81 -1.12
C GLU A 214 -18.12 -13.86 -2.43
N GLU A 215 -18.78 -13.61 -3.56
CA GLU A 215 -18.08 -13.44 -4.84
C GLU A 215 -17.41 -12.06 -4.87
N LYS A 216 -16.10 -12.04 -5.13
CA LYS A 216 -15.35 -10.79 -5.16
C LYS A 216 -15.68 -10.04 -6.46
N ILE A 217 -16.16 -8.81 -6.33
CA ILE A 217 -16.34 -7.91 -7.48
C ILE A 217 -14.99 -7.67 -8.13
N SER A 218 -14.89 -7.99 -9.42
CA SER A 218 -13.76 -7.59 -10.25
C SER A 218 -13.89 -6.12 -10.64
N TYR A 219 -12.85 -5.34 -10.36
CA TYR A 219 -12.76 -3.93 -10.76
C TYR A 219 -11.90 -3.73 -12.01
N GLU A 220 -11.56 -4.81 -12.72
CA GLU A 220 -10.62 -4.78 -13.84
C GLU A 220 -11.11 -3.91 -15.00
N LEU A 221 -12.36 -4.08 -15.41
CA LEU A 221 -12.91 -3.43 -16.60
C LEU A 221 -13.82 -2.24 -16.25
N PRO A 222 -13.91 -1.22 -17.12
CA PRO A 222 -14.87 -0.13 -16.97
C PRO A 222 -16.31 -0.63 -16.81
N GLY A 223 -17.08 0.06 -15.97
CA GLY A 223 -18.49 -0.27 -15.72
C GLY A 223 -18.71 -1.34 -14.64
N ALA A 224 -17.68 -1.72 -13.90
CA ALA A 224 -17.84 -2.55 -12.71
C ALA A 224 -18.79 -1.90 -11.69
N ILE A 225 -19.71 -2.69 -11.13
CA ILE A 225 -20.68 -2.21 -10.15
C ILE A 225 -19.94 -1.85 -8.86
N ILE A 226 -19.96 -0.57 -8.51
CA ILE A 226 -19.40 -0.08 -7.25
C ILE A 226 -20.51 -0.15 -6.20
N VAL A 227 -20.39 -1.12 -5.28
CA VAL A 227 -21.28 -1.19 -4.12
C VAL A 227 -20.77 -0.19 -3.08
N GLU A 228 -21.53 0.88 -2.85
CA GLU A 228 -21.23 1.82 -1.77
C GLU A 228 -21.44 1.12 -0.43
N GLN A 229 -20.35 0.89 0.32
CA GLN A 229 -20.47 0.49 1.71
C GLN A 229 -20.80 1.73 2.55
N PRO A 230 -21.81 1.69 3.43
CA PRO A 230 -22.17 2.85 4.24
C PRO A 230 -20.98 3.27 5.10
N ASP A 231 -20.64 4.56 5.07
CA ASP A 231 -19.58 5.13 5.90
C ASP A 231 -19.94 4.93 7.38
N GLU A 232 -19.13 4.16 8.13
CA GLU A 232 -19.26 3.97 9.58
C GLU A 232 -19.13 5.30 10.38
N ASN A 233 -18.85 6.42 9.73
CA ASN A 233 -18.70 7.75 10.34
C ASN A 233 -19.99 8.59 10.36
N GLN A 234 -21.16 8.04 10.05
CA GLN A 234 -22.45 8.76 10.15
C GLN A 234 -23.37 8.30 11.29
N SER A 235 -22.90 7.48 12.24
CA SER A 235 -23.72 7.00 13.37
C SER A 235 -23.39 7.59 14.75
N GLU A 236 -22.71 8.74 14.82
CA GLU A 236 -22.56 9.53 16.07
C GLU A 236 -22.89 11.01 15.86
N SER A 237 -24.08 11.29 15.31
CA SER A 237 -24.70 12.61 15.40
C SER A 237 -26.14 12.50 15.92
N GLY A 238 -26.30 11.82 17.06
CA GLY A 238 -27.55 11.76 17.79
C GLY A 238 -27.24 11.79 19.28
N SER A 239 -27.86 12.74 20.00
CA SER A 239 -27.86 12.91 21.46
C SER A 239 -26.67 13.64 22.11
N HIS A 240 -26.45 14.91 21.76
CA HIS A 240 -26.08 15.91 22.78
C HIS A 240 -27.37 16.47 23.40
N ASN A 241 -27.81 15.86 24.51
CA ASN A 241 -28.79 16.47 25.40
C ASN A 241 -28.17 17.75 25.98
N PHE A 242 -28.49 18.89 25.39
CA PHE A 242 -28.27 20.20 25.99
C PHE A 242 -29.19 20.30 27.22
N CYS A 243 -28.66 19.92 28.38
CA CYS A 243 -29.29 20.17 29.66
C CYS A 243 -29.12 21.66 29.98
N HIS A 244 -30.11 22.47 29.59
CA HIS A 244 -30.24 23.84 30.07
C HIS A 244 -30.50 23.80 31.59
N LYS A 245 -29.47 24.06 32.38
CA LYS A 245 -29.66 24.51 33.76
C LYS A 245 -29.86 26.02 33.73
N GLU A 246 -31.12 26.43 33.76
CA GLU A 246 -31.51 27.79 34.12
C GLU A 246 -31.09 28.07 35.57
N VAL A 247 -30.36 29.16 35.77
CA VAL A 247 -30.02 29.70 37.09
C VAL A 247 -31.08 30.74 37.43
N PRO A 248 -31.88 30.60 38.50
CA PRO A 248 -32.83 31.64 38.90
C PRO A 248 -32.08 32.78 39.58
N CYS A 249 -32.13 33.96 38.96
CA CYS A 249 -31.78 35.22 39.61
C CYS A 249 -32.98 35.65 40.48
N HIS A 250 -32.79 35.65 41.80
CA HIS A 250 -33.69 36.32 42.74
C HIS A 250 -33.03 37.58 43.28
N LYS A 251 -33.86 38.62 43.40
CA LYS A 251 -33.60 39.92 44.03
C LYS A 251 -33.26 39.77 45.51
#